data_AF-A0A1N7D8X4-F1
#
_entry.id   AF-A0A1N7D8X4-F1
#
_cell.length_a   1.000
_cell.length_b   1.000
_cell.length_c   1.000
_cell.angle_alpha   90.00
_cell.angle_beta   90.00
_cell.angle_gamma   90.00
#
_symmetry.space_group_name_H-M   'P 1'
#
loop_
_entity.id
_entity.type
_entity.pdbx_description
1 polymer ?
#
loop_
_entity_poly.entity_id
_entity_poly.type
_entity_poly.pdbx_seq_one_letter_code
_entity_poly.pdbx_strand_id
1 'polypeptide(L)'
;MSAFTGTGRLARLALRRDRIRLGIWVLGTPLLGYALAASVAGLYPDEAARRGYATTSASSLVARAFNGPIAGTDLGAVVVAETYATLAVLVALLSTFAVVRHTRQNEETGRAELLGASVVGRYALLTAALLVVVGANLLAAALLAVALTGAGLPLAGSVAAAAAIGGVGVAFTGVAAVTAQLTVTARGANALAAAAVGLSFLLRAAGDVFGEVDAAGTRVDSAWPSWLTPLGWGNQVRAYTGDRWWTLALPIALLATAVVLAYALAQRRDLGAGLVAARRGPAHAATWLLSPAGLAWRLQRGTLLGWAIGVGILGISMGVAADEFNAMIAENPAAAEAIAAMGGGADLVDAFLAAMLGLYALAIGAYVVQALLRVRADEADGVLEAVLATGVSRSRWLGTQVGVAVLGATALLLFGGITTGFGYGLVDGDPVGKALALGGAAALRLPALLVVAGVVTALFGLLPRWSVVLSWAALMAFLLLGQLGAVLELPQAALDLSPYTHVPSAPAVDPTAPPLLVLAAVAAALLATGVAAFRHRDVPR
;
A
#
# COMPACT_ATOMS: atom_id res chain seq x y z
N MET A 1 -38.13 4.51 21.97
CA MET A 1 -36.88 5.18 21.55
C MET A 1 -36.65 4.92 20.07
N SER A 2 -36.18 5.89 19.29
CA SER A 2 -35.87 5.66 17.87
C SER A 2 -34.62 4.78 17.73
N ALA A 3 -34.51 4.03 16.62
CA ALA A 3 -33.34 3.21 16.33
C ALA A 3 -32.04 4.03 16.13
N PHE A 4 -32.15 5.36 16.02
CA PHE A 4 -31.05 6.31 15.82
C PHE A 4 -30.77 7.18 17.06
N THR A 5 -31.38 6.85 18.21
CA THR A 5 -31.16 7.63 19.44
C THR A 5 -29.68 7.61 19.83
N GLY A 6 -29.09 8.77 20.10
CA GLY A 6 -27.68 8.87 20.52
C GLY A 6 -26.64 9.05 19.40
N THR A 7 -27.03 8.98 18.12
CA THR A 7 -26.10 9.14 16.97
C THR A 7 -25.24 10.39 17.07
N GLY A 8 -25.84 11.56 17.34
CA GLY A 8 -25.10 12.82 17.42
C GLY A 8 -24.06 12.85 18.56
N ARG A 9 -24.37 12.21 19.70
CA ARG A 9 -23.42 12.10 20.83
C ARG A 9 -22.27 11.17 20.48
N LEU A 10 -22.56 10.04 19.83
CA LEU A 10 -21.54 9.10 19.35
C LEU A 10 -20.65 9.71 18.25
N ALA A 11 -21.23 10.47 17.32
CA ALA A 11 -20.47 11.18 16.29
C ALA A 11 -19.52 12.21 16.92
N ARG A 12 -20.01 13.01 17.88
CA ARG A 12 -19.18 13.94 18.66
C ARG A 12 -18.06 13.23 19.42
N LEU A 13 -18.35 12.08 20.02
CA LEU A 13 -17.35 11.27 20.72
C LEU A 13 -16.29 10.72 19.76
N ALA A 14 -16.70 10.21 18.59
CA ALA A 14 -15.79 9.74 17.55
C ALA A 14 -14.87 10.88 17.07
N LEU A 15 -15.41 12.05 16.78
CA LEU A 15 -14.63 13.24 16.40
C LEU A 15 -13.60 13.63 17.47
N ARG A 16 -13.99 13.62 18.76
CA ARG A 16 -13.07 13.95 19.86
C ARG A 16 -11.94 12.93 20.01
N ARG A 17 -12.27 11.64 19.93
CA ARG A 17 -11.32 10.55 20.11
C ARG A 17 -10.32 10.46 18.96
N ASP A 18 -10.79 10.67 17.73
CA ASP A 18 -9.97 10.52 16.53
C ASP A 18 -9.50 11.87 15.95
N ARG A 19 -9.67 13.00 16.65
CA ARG A 19 -9.32 14.36 16.16
C ARG A 19 -7.93 14.48 15.54
N ILE A 20 -6.93 13.82 16.10
CA ILE A 20 -5.56 13.86 15.58
C ILE A 20 -5.46 13.06 14.27
N ARG A 21 -6.02 11.83 14.25
CA ARG A 21 -5.98 10.96 13.07
C ARG A 21 -6.83 11.50 11.92
N LEU A 22 -8.05 11.94 12.24
CA LEU A 22 -8.93 12.64 11.30
C LEU A 22 -8.31 13.95 10.83
N GLY A 23 -7.66 14.72 11.71
CA GLY A 23 -6.95 15.94 11.35
C GLY A 23 -5.80 15.68 10.37
N ILE A 24 -4.96 14.68 10.66
CA ILE A 24 -3.87 14.26 9.76
C ILE A 24 -4.42 13.82 8.40
N TRP A 25 -5.54 13.10 8.36
CA TRP A 25 -6.17 12.70 7.10
C TRP A 25 -6.75 13.90 6.34
N VAL A 26 -7.62 14.68 6.99
CA VAL A 26 -8.36 15.79 6.38
C VAL A 26 -7.42 16.90 5.90
N LEU A 27 -6.29 17.13 6.59
CA LEU A 27 -5.28 18.11 6.18
C LEU A 27 -4.20 17.49 5.30
N GLY A 28 -3.79 16.26 5.58
CA GLY A 28 -2.69 15.59 4.88
C GLY A 28 -3.03 15.28 3.43
N THR A 29 -4.26 14.87 3.11
CA THR A 29 -4.68 14.62 1.72
C THR A 29 -4.61 15.89 0.85
N PRO A 30 -5.17 17.05 1.25
CA PRO A 30 -4.98 18.32 0.55
C PRO A 30 -3.53 18.79 0.46
N LEU A 31 -2.76 18.68 1.54
CA LEU A 31 -1.35 19.09 1.56
C LEU A 31 -0.52 18.25 0.60
N LEU A 32 -0.75 16.94 0.57
CA LEU A 32 -0.10 16.03 -0.38
C LEU A 32 -0.52 16.36 -1.82
N GLY A 33 -1.80 16.62 -2.06
CA GLY A 33 -2.30 17.06 -3.37
C GLY A 33 -1.67 18.37 -3.85
N TYR A 34 -1.55 19.37 -2.97
CA TYR A 34 -0.84 20.62 -3.27
C TYR A 34 0.62 20.38 -3.64
N ALA A 35 1.34 19.63 -2.80
CA ALA A 35 2.76 19.36 -3.00
C ALA A 35 3.01 18.63 -4.33
N LEU A 36 2.19 17.64 -4.66
CA LEU A 36 2.29 16.93 -5.92
C LEU A 36 1.92 17.82 -7.12
N ALA A 37 0.87 18.63 -7.03
CA ALA A 37 0.50 19.57 -8.10
C ALA A 37 1.62 20.58 -8.37
N ALA A 38 2.22 21.14 -7.33
CA ALA A 38 3.36 22.05 -7.44
C ALA A 38 4.59 21.35 -8.06
N SER A 39 4.86 20.10 -7.66
CA SER A 39 5.93 19.29 -8.24
C SER A 39 5.73 19.06 -9.73
N VAL A 40 4.52 18.68 -10.15
CA VAL A 40 4.18 18.45 -11.56
C VAL A 40 4.29 19.74 -12.37
N ALA A 41 3.83 20.87 -11.82
CA ALA A 41 3.98 22.17 -12.48
C ALA A 41 5.44 22.58 -12.67
N GLY A 42 6.32 22.23 -11.73
CA GLY A 42 7.77 22.45 -11.85
C GLY A 42 8.44 21.52 -12.86
N LEU A 43 8.01 20.26 -12.95
CA LEU A 43 8.55 19.26 -13.88
C LEU A 43 8.09 19.48 -15.33
N TYR A 44 6.86 19.96 -15.55
CA TYR A 44 6.25 20.14 -16.87
C TYR A 44 5.72 21.57 -17.09
N PRO A 45 6.60 22.59 -17.10
CA PRO A 45 6.19 23.99 -17.12
C PRO A 45 5.58 24.42 -18.47
N ASP A 46 6.09 23.90 -19.59
CA ASP A 46 5.68 24.27 -20.94
C ASP A 46 4.74 23.24 -21.59
N GLU A 47 4.09 23.65 -22.68
CA GLU A 47 3.13 22.79 -23.40
C GLU A 47 3.81 21.60 -24.08
N ALA A 48 5.05 21.79 -24.55
CA ALA A 48 5.82 20.74 -25.20
C ALA A 48 6.14 19.59 -24.23
N ALA A 49 6.61 19.88 -23.01
CA ALA A 49 6.87 18.84 -22.01
C ALA A 49 5.58 18.13 -21.58
N ARG A 50 4.48 18.86 -21.40
CA ARG A 50 3.16 18.26 -21.06
C ARG A 50 2.64 17.37 -22.18
N ARG A 51 2.82 17.76 -23.44
CA ARG A 51 2.43 16.93 -24.59
C ARG A 51 3.29 15.67 -24.67
N GLY A 52 4.60 15.79 -24.47
CA GLY A 52 5.52 14.66 -24.40
C GLY A 52 5.10 13.67 -23.30
N TYR A 53 4.86 14.17 -22.10
CA TYR A 53 4.31 13.37 -21.00
C TYR A 53 3.01 12.66 -21.39
N ALA A 54 2.03 13.41 -21.92
CA ALA A 54 0.76 12.83 -22.31
C ALA A 54 0.92 11.72 -23.36
N THR A 55 1.82 11.89 -24.34
CA THR A 55 2.09 10.85 -25.34
C THR A 55 2.75 9.60 -24.75
N THR A 56 3.74 9.77 -23.88
CA THR A 56 4.44 8.64 -23.24
C THR A 56 3.54 7.90 -22.25
N SER A 57 2.77 8.63 -21.44
CA SER A 57 1.81 8.04 -20.51
C SER A 57 0.65 7.39 -21.24
N ALA A 58 0.22 7.96 -22.37
CA ALA A 58 -0.78 7.35 -23.22
C ALA A 58 -0.24 6.09 -23.90
N SER A 59 1.04 5.95 -24.27
CA SER A 59 1.53 4.72 -24.89
C SER A 59 1.89 3.63 -23.87
N SER A 60 2.35 4.00 -22.67
CA SER A 60 2.78 3.03 -21.64
C SER A 60 1.60 2.36 -20.91
N LEU A 61 1.48 1.04 -21.00
CA LEU A 61 0.48 0.27 -20.27
C LEU A 61 0.75 0.30 -18.76
N VAL A 62 2.03 0.35 -18.34
CA VAL A 62 2.37 0.55 -16.92
C VAL A 62 1.88 1.88 -16.41
N ALA A 63 2.14 2.98 -17.13
CA ALA A 63 1.68 4.30 -16.73
C ALA A 63 0.15 4.31 -16.61
N ARG A 64 -0.57 3.77 -17.60
CA ARG A 64 -2.03 3.64 -17.55
C ARG A 64 -2.50 2.78 -16.36
N ALA A 65 -1.83 1.68 -16.09
CA ALA A 65 -2.17 0.76 -15.01
C ALA A 65 -1.95 1.37 -13.63
N PHE A 66 -0.87 2.10 -13.39
CA PHE A 66 -0.52 2.61 -12.06
C PHE A 66 -1.03 4.03 -11.80
N ASN A 67 -0.91 4.93 -12.77
CA ASN A 67 -1.28 6.34 -12.63
C ASN A 67 -2.74 6.55 -13.07
N GLY A 68 -3.17 5.90 -14.14
CA GLY A 68 -4.49 6.03 -14.74
C GLY A 68 -4.44 6.58 -16.16
N PRO A 69 -5.61 6.79 -16.79
CA PRO A 69 -5.68 7.28 -18.16
C PRO A 69 -5.36 8.78 -18.19
N ILE A 70 -4.47 9.20 -19.08
CA ILE A 70 -4.27 10.62 -19.35
C ILE A 70 -5.48 11.17 -20.11
N ALA A 71 -5.99 12.31 -19.67
CA ALA A 71 -7.21 12.91 -20.23
C ALA A 71 -6.94 14.06 -21.23
N GLY A 72 -5.70 14.54 -21.31
CA GLY A 72 -5.27 15.62 -22.20
C GLY A 72 -3.90 16.20 -21.81
N THR A 73 -3.50 17.28 -22.47
CA THR A 73 -2.17 17.91 -22.32
C THR A 73 -2.16 19.12 -21.38
N ASP A 74 -3.32 19.53 -20.86
CA ASP A 74 -3.41 20.63 -19.91
C ASP A 74 -2.69 20.30 -18.60
N LEU A 75 -2.12 21.30 -17.95
CA LEU A 75 -1.41 21.10 -16.68
C LEU A 75 -2.29 20.38 -15.64
N GLY A 76 -3.56 20.74 -15.53
CA GLY A 76 -4.50 20.07 -14.63
C GLY A 76 -4.73 18.59 -14.97
N ALA A 77 -4.75 18.23 -16.25
CA ALA A 77 -4.91 16.85 -16.69
C ALA A 77 -3.68 16.00 -16.34
N VAL A 78 -2.48 16.55 -16.54
CA VAL A 78 -1.20 15.92 -16.14
C VAL A 78 -1.12 15.75 -14.63
N VAL A 79 -1.50 16.78 -13.87
CA VAL A 79 -1.58 16.72 -12.40
C VAL A 79 -2.52 15.60 -11.95
N VAL A 80 -3.71 15.49 -12.55
CA VAL A 80 -4.65 14.43 -12.19
C VAL A 80 -4.11 13.04 -12.53
N ALA A 81 -3.49 12.87 -13.71
CA ALA A 81 -2.89 11.60 -14.10
C ALA A 81 -1.84 11.13 -13.09
N GLU A 82 -0.93 12.01 -12.66
CA GLU A 82 0.12 11.67 -11.69
C GLU A 82 -0.40 11.43 -10.26
N THR A 83 -1.45 12.14 -9.85
CA THR A 83 -1.80 12.23 -8.43
C THR A 83 -3.05 11.44 -8.03
N TYR A 84 -3.97 11.21 -8.97
CA TYR A 84 -5.30 10.68 -8.66
C TYR A 84 -5.23 9.31 -8.00
N ALA A 85 -4.54 8.34 -8.61
CA ALA A 85 -4.54 6.96 -8.13
C ALA A 85 -4.03 6.86 -6.68
N THR A 86 -2.94 7.57 -6.39
CA THR A 86 -2.33 7.65 -5.06
C THR A 86 -3.30 8.23 -4.02
N LEU A 87 -3.90 9.39 -4.31
CA LEU A 87 -4.82 10.04 -3.38
C LEU A 87 -6.12 9.26 -3.21
N ALA A 88 -6.65 8.68 -4.29
CA ALA A 88 -7.89 7.91 -4.28
C ALA A 88 -7.75 6.62 -3.46
N VAL A 89 -6.66 5.87 -3.65
CA VAL A 89 -6.37 4.65 -2.85
C VAL A 89 -6.14 5.01 -1.39
N LEU A 90 -5.40 6.08 -1.11
CA LEU A 90 -5.17 6.56 0.26
C LEU A 90 -6.49 6.88 0.96
N VAL A 91 -7.35 7.68 0.33
CA VAL A 91 -8.64 8.09 0.89
C VAL A 91 -9.60 6.90 1.03
N ALA A 92 -9.58 5.94 0.09
CA ALA A 92 -10.32 4.70 0.18
C ALA A 92 -9.92 3.90 1.44
N LEU A 93 -8.63 3.63 1.62
CA LEU A 93 -8.12 2.86 2.77
C LEU A 93 -8.42 3.58 4.10
N LEU A 94 -8.16 4.89 4.19
CA LEU A 94 -8.46 5.68 5.38
C LEU A 94 -9.95 5.64 5.74
N SER A 95 -10.83 5.74 4.74
CA SER A 95 -12.28 5.63 4.93
C SER A 95 -12.66 4.25 5.47
N THR A 96 -12.11 3.17 4.90
CA THR A 96 -12.41 1.81 5.37
C THR A 96 -11.95 1.57 6.81
N PHE A 97 -10.73 1.97 7.14
CA PHE A 97 -10.17 1.81 8.48
C PHE A 97 -10.91 2.65 9.53
N ALA A 98 -11.36 3.85 9.16
CA ALA A 98 -12.13 4.72 10.06
C ALA A 98 -13.51 4.12 10.36
N VAL A 99 -14.23 3.63 9.35
CA VAL A 99 -15.54 2.97 9.56
C VAL A 99 -15.39 1.75 10.47
N VAL A 100 -14.46 0.85 10.16
CA VAL A 100 -14.25 -0.38 10.94
C VAL A 100 -13.81 -0.07 12.38
N ARG A 101 -12.97 0.96 12.59
CA ARG A 101 -12.55 1.42 13.92
C ARG A 101 -13.73 1.91 14.77
N HIS A 102 -14.63 2.67 14.17
CA HIS A 102 -15.79 3.22 14.89
C HIS A 102 -16.96 2.24 14.98
N THR A 103 -16.91 1.12 14.25
CA THR A 103 -17.91 0.05 14.27
C THR A 103 -17.33 -1.22 14.90
N ARG A 104 -16.83 -2.14 14.08
CA ARG A 104 -16.43 -3.50 14.48
C ARG A 104 -15.36 -3.54 15.56
N GLN A 105 -14.42 -2.59 15.58
CA GLN A 105 -13.41 -2.54 16.64
C GLN A 105 -14.01 -2.15 18.00
N ASN A 106 -15.04 -1.31 18.03
CA ASN A 106 -15.75 -1.01 19.28
C ASN A 106 -16.59 -2.21 19.75
N GLU A 107 -17.12 -3.02 18.84
CA GLU A 107 -17.78 -4.29 19.18
C GLU A 107 -16.77 -5.31 19.73
N GLU A 108 -15.65 -5.53 19.03
CA GLU A 108 -14.62 -6.51 19.42
C GLU A 108 -13.96 -6.18 20.78
N THR A 109 -13.88 -4.89 21.13
CA THR A 109 -13.33 -4.45 22.43
C THR A 109 -14.37 -4.36 23.56
N GLY A 110 -15.60 -4.83 23.33
CA GLY A 110 -16.70 -4.79 24.31
C GLY A 110 -17.29 -3.40 24.57
N ARG A 111 -16.73 -2.34 23.98
CA ARG A 111 -17.22 -0.95 24.17
C ARG A 111 -18.62 -0.75 23.61
N ALA A 112 -18.95 -1.42 22.51
CA ALA A 112 -20.28 -1.33 21.92
C ALA A 112 -21.36 -1.90 22.83
N GLU A 113 -21.06 -2.93 23.63
CA GLU A 113 -22.00 -3.52 24.59
C GLU A 113 -22.28 -2.57 25.74
N LEU A 114 -21.24 -1.94 26.30
CA LEU A 114 -21.39 -0.90 27.34
C LEU A 114 -22.22 0.29 26.84
N LEU A 115 -22.02 0.70 25.59
CA LEU A 115 -22.83 1.75 24.97
C LEU A 115 -24.27 1.29 24.70
N GLY A 116 -24.45 0.03 24.30
CA GLY A 116 -25.76 -0.58 24.04
C GLY A 116 -26.61 -0.76 25.30
N ALA A 117 -25.99 -0.88 26.48
CA ALA A 117 -26.68 -0.88 27.77
C ALA A 117 -27.21 0.52 28.18
N SER A 118 -26.85 1.58 27.44
CA SER A 118 -27.32 2.95 27.68
C SER A 118 -28.45 3.35 26.72
N VAL A 119 -28.88 4.62 26.76
CA VAL A 119 -29.96 5.17 25.92
C VAL A 119 -29.48 5.40 24.47
N VAL A 120 -29.01 4.34 23.80
CA VAL A 120 -28.44 4.36 22.45
C VAL A 120 -29.19 3.39 21.56
N GLY A 121 -29.63 3.87 20.40
CA GLY A 121 -30.33 3.06 19.41
C GLY A 121 -29.39 2.13 18.65
N ARG A 122 -29.92 0.99 18.20
CA ARG A 122 -29.18 -0.05 17.47
C ARG A 122 -28.43 0.40 16.22
N TYR A 123 -28.88 1.45 15.53
CA TYR A 123 -28.19 1.98 14.33
C TYR A 123 -27.24 3.12 14.65
N ALA A 124 -27.30 3.69 15.86
CA ALA A 124 -26.63 4.93 16.18
C ALA A 124 -25.11 4.86 16.01
N LEU A 125 -24.49 3.74 16.35
CA LEU A 125 -23.04 3.55 16.25
C LEU A 125 -22.58 3.47 14.79
N LEU A 126 -23.29 2.71 13.95
CA LEU A 126 -23.01 2.64 12.50
C LEU A 126 -23.28 3.98 11.82
N THR A 127 -24.42 4.63 12.11
CA THR A 127 -24.76 5.93 11.54
C THR A 127 -23.75 7.00 11.96
N ALA A 128 -23.30 7.00 13.22
CA ALA A 128 -22.29 7.95 13.70
C ALA A 128 -20.96 7.78 12.96
N ALA A 129 -20.52 6.53 12.73
CA ALA A 129 -19.32 6.25 11.96
C ALA A 129 -19.47 6.73 10.50
N LEU A 130 -20.58 6.42 9.84
CA LEU A 130 -20.87 6.87 8.48
C LEU A 130 -20.85 8.39 8.36
N LEU A 131 -21.53 9.11 9.27
CA LEU A 131 -21.59 10.58 9.25
C LEU A 131 -20.20 11.21 9.42
N VAL A 132 -19.40 10.69 10.35
CA VAL A 132 -18.04 11.21 10.59
C VAL A 132 -17.13 10.97 9.40
N VAL A 133 -17.17 9.78 8.79
CA VAL A 133 -16.27 9.42 7.68
C VAL A 133 -16.71 10.09 6.38
N VAL A 134 -18.01 10.16 6.08
CA VAL A 134 -18.52 10.95 4.94
C VAL A 134 -18.18 12.43 5.13
N GLY A 135 -18.41 12.99 6.31
CA GLY A 135 -18.07 14.38 6.62
C GLY A 135 -16.58 14.67 6.46
N ALA A 136 -15.70 13.76 6.90
CA ALA A 136 -14.26 13.87 6.71
C ALA A 136 -13.86 13.84 5.24
N ASN A 137 -14.45 12.96 4.43
CA ASN A 137 -14.22 12.91 2.98
C ASN A 137 -14.66 14.20 2.27
N LEU A 138 -15.85 14.72 2.60
CA LEU A 138 -16.36 15.96 2.02
C LEU A 138 -15.48 17.16 2.39
N LEU A 139 -15.04 17.23 3.65
CA LEU A 139 -14.15 18.29 4.10
C LEU A 139 -12.76 18.19 3.46
N ALA A 140 -12.19 16.98 3.38
CA ALA A 140 -10.91 16.74 2.71
C ALA A 140 -11.00 17.09 1.21
N ALA A 141 -12.09 16.75 0.53
CA ALA A 141 -12.34 17.13 -0.86
C ALA A 141 -12.47 18.65 -1.02
N ALA A 142 -13.22 19.33 -0.15
CA ALA A 142 -13.32 20.79 -0.20
C ALA A 142 -11.96 21.46 -0.02
N LEU A 143 -11.17 21.01 0.96
CA LEU A 143 -9.81 21.53 1.18
C LEU A 143 -8.85 21.19 0.04
N LEU A 144 -8.99 20.01 -0.57
CA LEU A 144 -8.20 19.62 -1.75
C LEU A 144 -8.54 20.49 -2.97
N ALA A 145 -9.81 20.84 -3.19
CA ALA A 145 -10.19 21.78 -4.23
C ALA A 145 -9.55 23.16 -4.03
N VAL A 146 -9.54 23.65 -2.78
CA VAL A 146 -8.85 24.90 -2.40
C VAL A 146 -7.35 24.78 -2.63
N ALA A 147 -6.74 23.66 -2.24
CA ALA A 147 -5.32 23.40 -2.44
C ALA A 147 -4.93 23.39 -3.92
N LEU A 148 -5.66 22.67 -4.77
CA LEU A 148 -5.39 22.61 -6.21
C LEU A 148 -5.60 23.98 -6.88
N THR A 149 -6.64 24.72 -6.47
CA THR A 149 -6.85 26.11 -6.94
C THR A 149 -5.70 27.01 -6.50
N GLY A 150 -5.23 26.87 -5.26
CA GLY A 150 -4.09 27.60 -4.71
C GLY A 150 -2.75 27.25 -5.39
N ALA A 151 -2.65 26.08 -6.01
CA ALA A 151 -1.52 25.69 -6.86
C ALA A 151 -1.59 26.29 -8.28
N GLY A 152 -2.58 27.13 -8.57
CA GLY A 152 -2.74 27.82 -9.85
C GLY A 152 -3.59 27.08 -10.88
N LEU A 153 -4.31 26.02 -10.48
CA LEU A 153 -5.19 25.27 -11.39
C LEU A 153 -6.60 25.88 -11.48
N PRO A 154 -7.32 25.69 -12.60
CA PRO A 154 -8.68 26.20 -12.76
C PRO A 154 -9.66 25.66 -11.70
N LEU A 155 -10.44 26.55 -11.09
CA LEU A 155 -11.36 26.23 -9.98
C LEU A 155 -12.34 25.08 -10.31
N ALA A 156 -12.99 25.13 -11.48
CA ALA A 156 -13.99 24.12 -11.86
C ALA A 156 -13.38 22.70 -11.90
N GLY A 157 -12.24 22.55 -12.57
CA GLY A 157 -11.53 21.28 -12.62
C GLY A 157 -10.92 20.87 -11.27
N SER A 158 -10.51 21.83 -10.44
CA SER A 158 -10.06 21.56 -9.06
C SER A 158 -11.17 20.99 -8.19
N VAL A 159 -12.38 21.53 -8.29
CA VAL A 159 -13.56 20.98 -7.61
C VAL A 159 -13.92 19.60 -8.17
N ALA A 160 -13.86 19.41 -9.49
CA ALA A 160 -14.14 18.12 -10.13
C ALA A 160 -13.14 17.03 -9.69
N ALA A 161 -11.83 17.32 -9.71
CA ALA A 161 -10.78 16.40 -9.28
C ALA A 161 -10.93 16.03 -7.80
N ALA A 162 -11.17 17.03 -6.95
CA ALA A 162 -11.34 16.79 -5.52
C ALA A 162 -12.63 16.02 -5.21
N ALA A 163 -13.72 16.28 -5.94
CA ALA A 163 -14.96 15.53 -5.83
C ALA A 163 -14.79 14.09 -6.30
N ALA A 164 -13.98 13.83 -7.33
CA ALA A 164 -13.64 12.49 -7.78
C ALA A 164 -12.94 11.69 -6.66
N ILE A 165 -11.89 12.27 -6.06
CA ILE A 165 -11.13 11.64 -4.96
C ILE A 165 -12.00 11.47 -3.70
N GLY A 166 -12.76 12.49 -3.32
CA GLY A 166 -13.70 12.42 -2.19
C GLY A 166 -14.80 11.39 -2.42
N GLY A 167 -15.31 11.29 -3.65
CA GLY A 167 -16.32 10.31 -4.07
C GLY A 167 -15.84 8.87 -3.89
N VAL A 168 -14.57 8.59 -4.20
CA VAL A 168 -13.95 7.27 -3.93
C VAL A 168 -14.01 6.95 -2.43
N GLY A 169 -13.63 7.88 -1.56
CA GLY A 169 -13.71 7.70 -0.12
C GLY A 169 -15.13 7.46 0.39
N VAL A 170 -16.09 8.20 -0.16
CA VAL A 170 -17.52 8.03 0.13
C VAL A 170 -18.03 6.65 -0.29
N ALA A 171 -17.66 6.17 -1.46
CA ALA A 171 -17.98 4.82 -1.93
C ALA A 171 -17.43 3.74 -0.98
N PHE A 172 -16.14 3.82 -0.62
CA PHE A 172 -15.50 2.85 0.26
C PHE A 172 -15.94 2.93 1.72
N THR A 173 -16.50 4.08 2.13
CA THR A 173 -17.21 4.20 3.41
C THR A 173 -18.43 3.26 3.44
N GLY A 174 -19.20 3.19 2.35
CA GLY A 174 -20.31 2.26 2.18
C GLY A 174 -19.84 0.80 2.17
N VAL A 175 -18.81 0.48 1.38
CA VAL A 175 -18.23 -0.88 1.33
C VAL A 175 -17.78 -1.34 2.72
N ALA A 176 -17.07 -0.49 3.46
CA ALA A 176 -16.62 -0.80 4.81
C ALA A 176 -17.77 -0.99 5.81
N ALA A 177 -18.88 -0.28 5.64
CA ALA A 177 -20.07 -0.47 6.46
C ALA A 177 -20.65 -1.89 6.28
N VAL A 178 -20.67 -2.40 5.05
CA VAL A 178 -21.09 -3.77 4.74
C VAL A 178 -20.10 -4.79 5.29
N THR A 179 -18.80 -4.64 5.02
CA THR A 179 -17.80 -5.62 5.49
C THR A 179 -17.74 -5.69 7.02
N ALA A 180 -17.98 -4.57 7.72
CA ALA A 180 -18.09 -4.53 9.18
C ALA A 180 -19.25 -5.39 9.73
N GLN A 181 -20.31 -5.64 8.95
CA GLN A 181 -21.40 -6.55 9.36
C GLN A 181 -21.11 -8.03 9.05
N LEU A 182 -20.24 -8.31 8.08
CA LEU A 182 -19.99 -9.67 7.61
C LEU A 182 -19.08 -10.46 8.55
N THR A 183 -18.13 -9.80 9.21
CA THR A 183 -17.07 -10.48 9.99
C THR A 183 -17.16 -10.21 11.48
N VAL A 184 -16.65 -11.15 12.29
CA VAL A 184 -16.59 -11.04 13.76
C VAL A 184 -15.41 -10.17 14.25
N THR A 185 -14.40 -9.91 13.42
CA THR A 185 -13.20 -9.18 13.86
C THR A 185 -13.00 -7.93 13.01
N ALA A 186 -12.50 -6.86 13.63
CA ALA A 186 -12.09 -5.64 12.94
C ALA A 186 -11.00 -5.95 11.91
N ARG A 187 -10.12 -6.91 12.22
CA ARG A 187 -9.10 -7.39 11.27
C ARG A 187 -9.74 -8.02 10.03
N GLY A 188 -10.75 -8.87 10.19
CA GLY A 188 -11.47 -9.48 9.06
C GLY A 188 -12.20 -8.44 8.22
N ALA A 189 -12.89 -7.49 8.86
CA ALA A 189 -13.61 -6.41 8.17
C ALA A 189 -12.66 -5.53 7.35
N ASN A 190 -11.52 -5.14 7.93
CA ASN A 190 -10.47 -4.38 7.24
C ASN A 190 -9.85 -5.18 6.10
N ALA A 191 -9.62 -6.49 6.26
CA ALA A 191 -9.07 -7.33 5.21
C ALA A 191 -10.02 -7.42 4.00
N LEU A 192 -11.32 -7.61 4.22
CA LEU A 192 -12.32 -7.62 3.14
C LEU A 192 -12.43 -6.24 2.47
N ALA A 193 -12.41 -5.16 3.25
CA ALA A 193 -12.49 -3.82 2.70
C ALA A 193 -11.24 -3.47 1.86
N ALA A 194 -10.05 -3.81 2.36
CA ALA A 194 -8.80 -3.65 1.62
C ALA A 194 -8.75 -4.52 0.35
N ALA A 195 -9.27 -5.76 0.40
CA ALA A 195 -9.41 -6.59 -0.78
C ALA A 195 -10.35 -5.97 -1.82
N ALA A 196 -11.45 -5.33 -1.39
CA ALA A 196 -12.33 -4.58 -2.29
C ALA A 196 -11.62 -3.37 -2.92
N VAL A 197 -10.78 -2.64 -2.17
CA VAL A 197 -9.92 -1.57 -2.72
C VAL A 197 -8.94 -2.14 -3.75
N GLY A 198 -8.27 -3.25 -3.44
CA GLY A 198 -7.35 -3.92 -4.36
C GLY A 198 -8.04 -4.38 -5.65
N LEU A 199 -9.18 -5.07 -5.54
CA LEU A 199 -9.98 -5.48 -6.70
C LEU A 199 -10.45 -4.27 -7.53
N SER A 200 -10.88 -3.20 -6.85
CA SER A 200 -11.27 -1.94 -7.48
C SER A 200 -10.10 -1.32 -8.27
N PHE A 201 -8.88 -1.39 -7.74
CA PHE A 201 -7.67 -0.91 -8.40
C PHE A 201 -7.34 -1.77 -9.63
N LEU A 202 -7.42 -3.09 -9.53
CA LEU A 202 -7.13 -4.01 -10.64
C LEU A 202 -8.13 -3.89 -11.78
N LEU A 203 -9.43 -3.81 -11.48
CA LEU A 203 -10.46 -3.61 -12.51
C LEU A 203 -10.30 -2.26 -13.22
N ARG A 204 -9.92 -1.22 -12.48
CA ARG A 204 -9.59 0.09 -13.06
C ARG A 204 -8.36 -0.03 -13.95
N ALA A 205 -7.26 -0.59 -13.44
CA ALA A 205 -6.03 -0.75 -14.19
C ALA A 205 -6.26 -1.54 -15.49
N ALA A 206 -7.03 -2.63 -15.43
CA ALA A 206 -7.41 -3.40 -16.62
C ALA A 206 -8.20 -2.54 -17.61
N GLY A 207 -9.17 -1.75 -17.16
CA GLY A 207 -9.92 -0.87 -18.06
C GLY A 207 -9.07 0.24 -18.66
N ASP A 208 -8.10 0.77 -17.93
CA ASP A 208 -7.21 1.82 -18.42
C ASP A 208 -6.16 1.26 -19.40
N VAL A 209 -5.63 0.05 -19.14
CA VAL A 209 -4.70 -0.69 -20.03
C VAL A 209 -5.38 -1.06 -21.34
N PHE A 210 -6.59 -1.65 -21.28
CA PHE A 210 -7.36 -2.01 -22.48
C PHE A 210 -8.11 -0.82 -23.09
N GLY A 211 -7.85 0.40 -22.62
CA GLY A 211 -8.45 1.62 -23.14
C GLY A 211 -7.92 2.00 -24.52
N GLU A 212 -8.75 2.73 -25.27
CA GLU A 212 -8.43 3.22 -26.61
C GLU A 212 -7.69 4.55 -26.52
N VAL A 213 -6.61 4.67 -27.28
CA VAL A 213 -5.84 5.92 -27.41
C VAL A 213 -6.48 6.76 -28.51
N ASP A 214 -6.62 8.07 -28.28
CA ASP A 214 -7.08 8.98 -29.32
C ASP A 214 -6.09 9.11 -30.48
N ALA A 215 -6.56 9.62 -31.63
CA ALA A 215 -5.73 9.76 -32.83
C ALA A 215 -4.53 10.71 -32.62
N ALA A 216 -4.59 11.59 -31.61
CA ALA A 216 -3.50 12.50 -31.25
C ALA A 216 -2.45 11.86 -30.32
N GLY A 217 -2.73 10.65 -29.79
CA GLY A 217 -1.84 9.98 -28.84
C GLY A 217 -1.80 10.64 -27.46
N THR A 218 -2.70 11.56 -27.15
CA THR A 218 -2.62 12.42 -25.95
C THR A 218 -3.73 12.18 -24.94
N ARG A 219 -4.66 11.27 -25.26
CA ARG A 219 -5.80 10.94 -24.42
C ARG A 219 -6.10 9.45 -24.48
N VAL A 220 -6.42 8.87 -23.33
CA VAL A 220 -6.85 7.48 -23.21
C VAL A 220 -8.30 7.44 -22.72
N ASP A 221 -9.15 6.77 -23.48
CA ASP A 221 -10.51 6.43 -23.07
C ASP A 221 -10.52 5.02 -22.48
N SER A 222 -10.71 4.90 -21.16
CA SER A 222 -10.75 3.61 -20.49
C SER A 222 -11.87 2.71 -21.01
N ALA A 223 -11.58 1.41 -21.12
CA ALA A 223 -12.53 0.37 -21.43
C ALA A 223 -13.55 0.11 -20.28
N TRP A 224 -14.52 -0.75 -20.57
CA TRP A 224 -15.64 -1.08 -19.67
C TRP A 224 -15.24 -1.53 -18.24
N PRO A 225 -14.11 -2.22 -17.96
CA PRO A 225 -13.78 -2.65 -16.60
C PRO A 225 -13.62 -1.49 -15.61
N SER A 226 -13.14 -0.33 -16.07
CA SER A 226 -13.02 0.89 -15.25
C SER A 226 -14.38 1.42 -14.80
N TRP A 227 -15.48 1.04 -15.46
CA TRP A 227 -16.84 1.42 -15.08
C TRP A 227 -17.47 0.53 -14.00
N LEU A 228 -16.81 -0.53 -13.56
CA LEU A 228 -17.31 -1.41 -12.49
C LEU A 228 -16.86 -1.02 -11.09
N THR A 229 -16.03 0.02 -10.97
CA THR A 229 -15.19 0.23 -9.80
C THR A 229 -15.19 1.69 -9.36
N PRO A 230 -15.29 1.97 -8.03
CA PRO A 230 -15.22 3.33 -7.51
C PRO A 230 -13.97 4.10 -7.95
N LEU A 231 -12.82 3.42 -7.95
CA LEU A 231 -11.55 4.01 -8.40
C LEU A 231 -11.56 4.37 -9.89
N GLY A 232 -12.31 3.65 -10.73
CA GLY A 232 -12.43 4.01 -12.14
C GLY A 232 -13.44 5.12 -12.38
N TRP A 233 -14.54 5.18 -11.62
CA TRP A 233 -15.53 6.26 -11.75
C TRP A 233 -14.94 7.66 -11.54
N GLY A 234 -13.99 7.81 -10.61
CA GLY A 234 -13.32 9.08 -10.40
C GLY A 234 -12.44 9.50 -11.58
N ASN A 235 -11.75 8.57 -12.26
CA ASN A 235 -11.06 8.87 -13.53
C ASN A 235 -12.03 9.33 -14.62
N GLN A 236 -13.23 8.74 -14.65
CA GLN A 236 -14.27 9.12 -15.62
C GLN A 236 -14.87 10.50 -15.38
N VAL A 237 -14.59 11.17 -14.26
CA VAL A 237 -14.94 12.59 -14.06
C VAL A 237 -14.20 13.49 -15.06
N ARG A 238 -12.99 13.11 -15.52
CA ARG A 238 -12.19 13.87 -16.50
C ARG A 238 -11.99 15.33 -16.09
N ALA A 239 -11.58 15.52 -14.84
CA ALA A 239 -11.30 16.84 -14.31
C ALA A 239 -10.35 17.62 -15.23
N TYR A 240 -10.67 18.89 -15.48
CA TYR A 240 -9.96 19.82 -16.37
C TYR A 240 -10.13 19.57 -17.88
N THR A 241 -10.82 18.51 -18.30
CA THR A 241 -10.92 18.10 -19.72
C THR A 241 -12.37 17.79 -20.14
N GLY A 242 -13.29 18.69 -19.75
CA GLY A 242 -14.73 18.56 -20.06
C GLY A 242 -15.51 17.79 -18.99
N ASP A 243 -15.27 18.12 -17.72
CA ASP A 243 -15.80 17.53 -16.49
C ASP A 243 -17.16 16.82 -16.64
N ARG A 244 -17.18 15.51 -16.39
CA ARG A 244 -18.37 14.64 -16.44
C ARG A 244 -19.01 14.48 -15.06
N TRP A 245 -19.62 15.54 -14.53
CA TRP A 245 -20.20 15.59 -13.18
C TRP A 245 -21.16 14.45 -12.83
N TRP A 246 -21.89 13.91 -13.81
CA TRP A 246 -22.85 12.84 -13.59
C TRP A 246 -22.21 11.55 -13.05
N THR A 247 -20.91 11.31 -13.30
CA THR A 247 -20.21 10.11 -12.79
C THR A 247 -20.11 10.10 -11.27
N LEU A 248 -20.20 11.28 -10.61
CA LEU A 248 -20.24 11.41 -9.15
C LEU A 248 -21.55 10.87 -8.55
N ALA A 249 -22.59 10.62 -9.35
CA ALA A 249 -23.79 9.93 -8.87
C ALA A 249 -23.51 8.47 -8.51
N LEU A 250 -22.53 7.82 -9.15
CA LEU A 250 -22.18 6.41 -8.93
C LEU A 250 -21.64 6.13 -7.51
N PRO A 251 -20.65 6.87 -6.97
CA PRO A 251 -20.21 6.66 -5.59
C PRO A 251 -21.31 6.97 -4.56
N ILE A 252 -22.19 7.93 -4.84
CA ILE A 252 -23.34 8.25 -3.98
C ILE A 252 -24.35 7.09 -3.99
N ALA A 253 -24.67 6.54 -5.17
CA ALA A 253 -25.55 5.39 -5.30
C ALA A 253 -24.98 4.15 -4.59
N LEU A 254 -23.67 3.90 -4.72
CA LEU A 254 -22.98 2.83 -4.01
C LEU A 254 -23.03 3.03 -2.49
N LEU A 255 -22.80 4.25 -1.98
CA LEU A 255 -22.98 4.53 -0.56
C LEU A 255 -24.42 4.21 -0.12
N ALA A 256 -25.43 4.74 -0.82
CA ALA A 256 -26.83 4.58 -0.43
C ALA A 256 -27.23 3.09 -0.38
N THR A 257 -26.92 2.33 -1.44
CA THR A 257 -27.18 0.89 -1.54
C THR A 257 -26.43 0.10 -0.47
N ALA A 258 -25.16 0.41 -0.24
CA ALA A 258 -24.35 -0.25 0.78
C ALA A 258 -24.84 0.06 2.21
N VAL A 259 -25.33 1.27 2.48
CA VAL A 259 -25.92 1.64 3.77
C VAL A 259 -27.22 0.88 4.02
N VAL A 260 -28.10 0.77 3.02
CA VAL A 260 -29.33 -0.04 3.11
C VAL A 260 -28.98 -1.50 3.40
N LEU A 261 -28.02 -2.06 2.65
CA LEU A 261 -27.53 -3.42 2.88
C LEU A 261 -26.93 -3.58 4.28
N ALA A 262 -26.06 -2.67 4.72
CA ALA A 262 -25.44 -2.72 6.04
C ALA A 262 -26.48 -2.69 7.16
N TYR A 263 -27.51 -1.85 7.08
CA TYR A 263 -28.60 -1.87 8.06
C TYR A 263 -29.41 -3.16 8.00
N ALA A 264 -29.72 -3.69 6.82
CA ALA A 264 -30.42 -4.97 6.67
C ALA A 264 -29.64 -6.12 7.30
N LEU A 265 -28.32 -6.19 7.07
CA LEU A 265 -27.42 -7.17 7.69
C LEU A 265 -27.34 -6.98 9.21
N ALA A 266 -27.28 -5.73 9.68
CA ALA A 266 -27.31 -5.40 11.10
C ALA A 266 -28.62 -5.77 11.81
N GLN A 267 -29.72 -6.08 11.09
CA GLN A 267 -30.95 -6.62 11.70
C GLN A 267 -31.00 -8.12 11.84
N ARG A 268 -30.19 -8.83 11.06
CA ARG A 268 -30.19 -10.29 11.06
C ARG A 268 -29.11 -10.87 11.98
N ARG A 269 -28.18 -10.03 12.47
CA ARG A 269 -27.08 -10.44 13.35
C ARG A 269 -27.29 -9.98 14.78
N ASP A 270 -26.92 -10.84 15.72
CA ASP A 270 -26.79 -10.46 17.13
C ASP A 270 -25.53 -9.61 17.37
N LEU A 271 -25.52 -8.87 18.48
CA LEU A 271 -24.34 -8.11 18.93
C LEU A 271 -23.16 -9.08 19.15
N GLY A 272 -21.97 -8.67 18.70
CA GLY A 272 -20.77 -9.52 18.77
C GLY A 272 -20.72 -10.63 17.70
N ALA A 273 -21.84 -11.05 17.12
CA ALA A 273 -21.88 -11.97 15.99
C ALA A 273 -21.57 -11.27 14.65
N GLY A 274 -20.96 -12.02 13.74
CA GLY A 274 -20.84 -11.69 12.32
C GLY A 274 -21.66 -12.69 11.50
N LEU A 275 -22.12 -12.31 10.31
CA LEU A 275 -22.93 -13.20 9.46
C LEU A 275 -22.12 -14.37 8.91
N VAL A 276 -20.82 -14.19 8.71
CA VAL A 276 -19.91 -15.30 8.47
C VAL A 276 -19.61 -15.93 9.82
N ALA A 277 -20.27 -17.06 10.09
CA ALA A 277 -20.03 -17.83 11.30
C ALA A 277 -18.54 -18.13 11.46
N ALA A 278 -18.02 -17.94 12.68
CA ALA A 278 -16.70 -18.41 13.01
C ALA A 278 -16.66 -19.93 12.77
N ARG A 279 -15.86 -20.38 11.78
CA ARG A 279 -15.67 -21.81 11.56
C ARG A 279 -15.17 -22.39 12.88
N ARG A 280 -15.80 -23.46 13.37
CA ARG A 280 -15.47 -24.13 14.66
C ARG A 280 -14.03 -24.66 14.75
N GLY A 281 -13.20 -24.43 13.73
CA GLY A 281 -11.88 -25.00 13.60
C GLY A 281 -11.95 -26.52 13.40
N PRO A 282 -10.84 -27.15 13.03
CA PRO A 282 -10.74 -28.61 13.08
C PRO A 282 -10.92 -29.09 14.53
N ALA A 283 -11.55 -30.25 14.73
CA ALA A 283 -11.73 -30.86 16.05
C ALA A 283 -10.40 -31.13 16.77
N HIS A 284 -9.33 -31.35 16.01
CA HIS A 284 -7.98 -31.52 16.52
C HIS A 284 -7.07 -30.45 15.90
N ALA A 285 -6.36 -29.70 16.74
CA ALA A 285 -5.31 -28.82 16.28
C ALA A 285 -4.16 -29.65 15.69
N ALA A 286 -3.59 -29.19 14.58
CA ALA A 286 -2.45 -29.85 13.98
C ALA A 286 -1.23 -29.76 14.92
N THR A 287 -0.42 -30.83 14.99
CA THR A 287 0.70 -30.98 15.93
C THR A 287 1.75 -29.87 15.84
N TRP A 288 1.94 -29.27 14.66
CA TRP A 288 2.86 -28.15 14.46
C TRP A 288 2.48 -26.90 15.26
N LEU A 289 1.21 -26.72 15.65
CA LEU A 289 0.74 -25.64 16.51
C LEU A 289 1.22 -25.75 17.97
N LEU A 290 1.76 -26.91 18.36
CA LEU A 290 2.44 -27.09 19.65
C LEU A 290 3.81 -26.40 19.67
N SER A 291 4.32 -25.98 18.51
CA SER A 291 5.59 -25.27 18.39
C SER A 291 5.39 -23.76 18.22
N PRO A 292 6.31 -22.93 18.74
CA PRO A 292 6.31 -21.49 18.46
C PRO A 292 6.32 -21.17 16.97
N ALA A 293 7.01 -21.99 16.17
CA ALA A 293 7.13 -21.82 14.72
C ALA A 293 5.78 -22.00 14.03
N GLY A 294 5.01 -22.99 14.48
CA GLY A 294 3.67 -23.18 13.94
C GLY A 294 2.71 -22.07 14.34
N LEU A 295 2.74 -21.63 15.59
CA LEU A 295 1.91 -20.50 15.99
C LEU A 295 2.27 -19.23 15.17
N ALA A 296 3.56 -18.94 15.01
CA ALA A 296 4.05 -17.82 14.22
C ALA A 296 3.60 -17.90 12.76
N TRP A 297 3.77 -19.05 12.10
CA TRP A 297 3.31 -19.27 10.72
C TRP A 297 1.80 -19.05 10.57
N ARG A 298 0.98 -19.63 11.46
CA ARG A 298 -0.48 -19.48 11.41
C ARG A 298 -0.92 -18.02 11.46
N LEU A 299 -0.21 -17.20 12.24
CA LEU A 299 -0.54 -15.80 12.45
C LEU A 299 0.02 -14.90 11.34
N GLN A 300 1.19 -15.22 10.78
CA GLN A 300 1.85 -14.40 9.76
C GLN A 300 1.44 -14.74 8.32
N ARG A 301 0.97 -15.97 8.04
CA ARG A 301 0.64 -16.44 6.68
C ARG A 301 -0.35 -15.53 5.93
N GLY A 302 -1.29 -14.90 6.63
CA GLY A 302 -2.26 -13.99 6.02
C GLY A 302 -1.60 -12.71 5.50
N THR A 303 -0.70 -12.14 6.31
CA THR A 303 0.12 -10.99 5.91
C THR A 303 1.04 -11.37 4.74
N LEU A 304 1.73 -12.51 4.85
CA LEU A 304 2.60 -13.01 3.78
C LEU A 304 1.84 -13.20 2.46
N LEU A 305 0.64 -13.80 2.50
CA LEU A 305 -0.19 -13.99 1.31
C LEU A 305 -0.65 -12.66 0.70
N GLY A 306 -1.02 -11.68 1.53
CA GLY A 306 -1.36 -10.34 1.04
C GLY A 306 -0.19 -9.66 0.31
N TRP A 307 1.01 -9.75 0.90
CA TRP A 307 2.24 -9.26 0.26
C TRP A 307 2.60 -10.05 -1.00
N ALA A 308 2.43 -11.37 -1.00
CA ALA A 308 2.70 -12.19 -2.17
C ALA A 308 1.80 -11.80 -3.34
N ILE A 309 0.50 -11.58 -3.10
CA ILE A 309 -0.42 -11.10 -4.14
C ILE A 309 0.05 -9.75 -4.70
N GLY A 310 0.38 -8.78 -3.83
CA GLY A 310 0.86 -7.46 -4.26
C GLY A 310 2.16 -7.52 -5.07
N VAL A 311 3.15 -8.26 -4.56
CA VAL A 311 4.45 -8.46 -5.22
C VAL A 311 4.30 -9.20 -6.55
N GLY A 312 3.44 -10.22 -6.61
CA GLY A 312 3.24 -10.99 -7.85
C GLY A 312 2.56 -10.17 -8.95
N ILE A 313 1.53 -9.39 -8.60
CA ILE A 313 0.87 -8.49 -9.55
C ILE A 313 1.87 -7.46 -10.06
N LEU A 314 2.56 -6.77 -9.16
CA LEU A 314 3.55 -5.77 -9.51
C LEU A 314 4.69 -6.37 -10.36
N GLY A 315 5.20 -7.53 -9.96
CA GLY A 315 6.25 -8.25 -10.67
C GLY A 315 5.85 -8.57 -12.11
N ILE A 316 4.71 -9.26 -12.32
CA ILE A 316 4.23 -9.60 -13.67
C ILE A 316 4.01 -8.34 -14.51
N SER A 317 3.29 -7.34 -13.97
CA SER A 317 2.98 -6.10 -14.70
C SER A 317 4.23 -5.38 -15.19
N MET A 318 5.24 -5.31 -14.34
CA MET A 318 6.50 -4.65 -14.66
C MET A 318 7.44 -5.49 -15.52
N GLY A 319 7.36 -6.81 -15.43
CA GLY A 319 8.05 -7.70 -16.36
C GLY A 319 7.55 -7.50 -17.79
N VAL A 320 6.22 -7.47 -17.98
CA VAL A 320 5.60 -7.22 -19.29
C VAL A 320 5.97 -5.84 -19.83
N ALA A 321 6.16 -4.85 -18.95
CA ALA A 321 6.58 -3.50 -19.30
C ALA A 321 7.95 -3.40 -19.98
N ALA A 322 8.78 -4.43 -19.85
CA ALA A 322 10.08 -4.45 -20.52
C ALA A 322 9.95 -4.35 -22.05
N ASP A 323 8.84 -4.82 -22.63
CA ASP A 323 8.54 -4.63 -24.05
C ASP A 323 8.38 -3.17 -24.44
N GLU A 324 7.66 -2.39 -23.62
CA GLU A 324 7.45 -0.96 -23.86
C GLU A 324 8.78 -0.21 -23.86
N PHE A 325 9.68 -0.62 -22.96
CA PHE A 325 11.02 -0.05 -22.88
C PHE A 325 11.87 -0.42 -24.10
N ASN A 326 11.79 -1.68 -24.56
CA ASN A 326 12.43 -2.14 -25.81
C ASN A 326 11.91 -1.37 -27.03
N ALA A 327 10.60 -1.24 -27.16
CA ALA A 327 9.95 -0.50 -28.25
C ALA A 327 10.37 0.98 -28.25
N MET A 328 10.38 1.62 -27.07
CA MET A 328 10.80 3.01 -26.92
C MET A 328 12.27 3.24 -27.34
N ILE A 329 13.17 2.30 -27.02
CA ILE A 329 14.57 2.36 -27.46
C ILE A 329 14.67 2.15 -28.97
N ALA A 330 13.96 1.17 -29.52
CA ALA A 330 13.95 0.86 -30.95
C ALA A 330 13.42 2.04 -31.80
N GLU A 331 12.45 2.78 -31.28
CA GLU A 331 11.81 3.91 -31.96
C GLU A 331 12.61 5.24 -31.83
N ASN A 332 13.58 5.34 -30.92
CA ASN A 332 14.36 6.57 -30.69
C ASN A 332 15.89 6.32 -30.69
N PRO A 333 16.54 6.40 -31.88
CA PRO A 333 17.98 6.19 -32.02
C PRO A 333 18.84 7.18 -31.21
N ALA A 334 18.35 8.41 -31.01
CA ALA A 334 19.07 9.44 -30.25
C ALA A 334 19.05 9.15 -28.73
N ALA A 335 17.94 8.58 -28.22
CA ALA A 335 17.89 8.08 -26.85
C ALA A 335 18.84 6.88 -26.69
N ALA A 336 18.87 5.97 -27.65
CA ALA A 336 19.80 4.83 -27.63
C ALA A 336 21.28 5.29 -27.61
N GLU A 337 21.66 6.29 -28.43
CA GLU A 337 23.02 6.84 -28.47
C GLU A 337 23.39 7.63 -27.20
N ALA A 338 22.50 8.48 -26.69
CA ALA A 338 22.75 9.25 -25.46
C ALA A 338 22.92 8.34 -24.23
N ILE A 339 22.18 7.24 -24.19
CA ILE A 339 22.24 6.27 -23.10
C ILE A 339 23.49 5.38 -23.25
N ALA A 340 23.87 4.97 -24.45
CA ALA A 340 25.14 4.28 -24.71
C ALA A 340 26.36 5.13 -24.32
N ALA A 341 26.30 6.45 -24.56
CA ALA A 341 27.35 7.40 -24.19
C ALA A 341 27.54 7.58 -22.67
N MET A 342 26.53 7.24 -21.85
CA MET A 342 26.64 7.25 -20.37
C MET A 342 27.28 5.99 -19.78
N GLY A 343 27.88 5.13 -20.62
CA GLY A 343 28.57 3.91 -20.17
C GLY A 343 27.70 2.65 -20.13
N GLY A 344 26.57 2.64 -20.84
CA GLY A 344 25.69 1.48 -20.98
C GLY A 344 26.29 0.39 -21.86
N GLY A 345 27.20 -0.40 -21.31
CA GLY A 345 27.49 -1.75 -21.81
C GLY A 345 26.68 -2.78 -21.01
N ALA A 346 26.06 -3.73 -21.72
CA ALA A 346 25.00 -4.67 -21.29
C ALA A 346 23.59 -4.06 -21.21
N ASP A 347 22.61 -4.80 -21.72
CA ASP A 347 21.26 -4.35 -22.12
C ASP A 347 20.60 -3.36 -21.16
N LEU A 348 20.06 -2.25 -21.69
CA LEU A 348 19.34 -1.24 -20.89
C LEU A 348 18.12 -1.81 -20.17
N VAL A 349 17.55 -2.88 -20.72
CA VAL A 349 16.52 -3.69 -20.07
C VAL A 349 17.04 -4.30 -18.78
N ASP A 350 18.28 -4.79 -18.75
CA ASP A 350 18.88 -5.36 -17.54
C ASP A 350 19.11 -4.30 -16.46
N ALA A 351 19.48 -3.08 -16.85
CA ALA A 351 19.57 -1.94 -15.92
C ALA A 351 18.20 -1.55 -15.36
N PHE A 352 17.18 -1.48 -16.22
CA PHE A 352 15.79 -1.27 -15.81
C PHE A 352 15.34 -2.36 -14.82
N LEU A 353 15.48 -3.64 -15.17
CA LEU A 353 15.12 -4.78 -14.34
C LEU A 353 15.89 -4.78 -13.00
N ALA A 354 17.19 -4.45 -13.02
CA ALA A 354 17.99 -4.32 -11.80
C ALA A 354 17.45 -3.21 -10.89
N ALA A 355 17.07 -2.05 -11.44
CA ALA A 355 16.46 -0.96 -10.67
C ALA A 355 15.10 -1.38 -10.08
N MET A 356 14.27 -2.09 -10.85
CA MET A 356 12.99 -2.63 -10.38
C MET A 356 13.16 -3.59 -9.21
N LEU A 357 14.09 -4.55 -9.33
CA LEU A 357 14.41 -5.48 -8.26
C LEU A 357 14.91 -4.77 -7.01
N GLY A 358 15.66 -3.67 -7.17
CA GLY A 358 16.07 -2.80 -6.07
C GLY A 358 14.88 -2.18 -5.34
N LEU A 359 13.92 -1.61 -6.08
CA LEU A 359 12.70 -1.03 -5.53
C LEU A 359 11.84 -2.09 -4.82
N TYR A 360 11.75 -3.31 -5.37
CA TYR A 360 11.04 -4.42 -4.74
C TYR A 360 11.68 -4.89 -3.46
N ALA A 361 13.00 -5.04 -3.45
CA ALA A 361 13.73 -5.43 -2.25
C ALA A 361 13.51 -4.42 -1.11
N LEU A 362 13.34 -3.15 -1.46
CA LEU A 362 13.03 -2.10 -0.51
C LEU A 362 11.57 -2.14 -0.04
N ALA A 363 10.62 -2.35 -0.95
CA ALA A 363 9.20 -2.55 -0.62
C ALA A 363 9.00 -3.78 0.29
N ILE A 364 9.69 -4.89 0.02
CA ILE A 364 9.71 -6.09 0.87
C ILE A 364 10.35 -5.80 2.24
N GLY A 365 11.21 -4.78 2.34
CA GLY A 365 11.70 -4.27 3.62
C GLY A 365 10.56 -3.81 4.53
N ALA A 366 9.48 -3.25 3.97
CA ALA A 366 8.28 -2.90 4.74
C ALA A 366 7.55 -4.15 5.27
N TYR A 367 7.52 -5.26 4.52
CA TYR A 367 7.04 -6.55 5.03
C TYR A 367 7.88 -7.01 6.22
N VAL A 368 9.21 -6.94 6.14
CA VAL A 368 10.11 -7.33 7.24
C VAL A 368 9.84 -6.50 8.49
N VAL A 369 9.76 -5.17 8.35
CA VAL A 369 9.42 -4.26 9.45
C VAL A 369 8.06 -4.60 10.03
N GLN A 370 7.03 -4.79 9.20
CA GLN A 370 5.68 -5.12 9.65
C GLN A 370 5.60 -6.47 10.36
N ALA A 371 6.23 -7.51 9.81
CA ALA A 371 6.23 -8.86 10.35
C ALA A 371 6.98 -8.93 11.69
N LEU A 372 8.11 -8.24 11.80
CA LEU A 372 8.90 -8.20 13.03
C LEU A 372 8.28 -7.30 14.10
N LEU A 373 7.74 -6.13 13.77
CA LEU A 373 7.07 -5.28 14.76
C LEU A 373 5.81 -5.92 15.37
N ARG A 374 5.32 -7.02 14.80
CA ARG A 374 4.28 -7.84 15.45
C ARG A 374 4.71 -8.36 16.81
N VAL A 375 6.01 -8.59 17.05
CA VAL A 375 6.52 -8.98 18.37
C VAL A 375 6.27 -7.91 19.42
N ARG A 376 6.22 -6.63 19.03
CA ARG A 376 5.85 -5.52 19.92
C ARG A 376 4.36 -5.49 20.22
N ALA A 377 3.52 -5.81 19.25
CA ALA A 377 2.08 -5.96 19.47
C ALA A 377 1.79 -7.15 20.41
N ASP A 378 2.44 -8.30 20.17
CA ASP A 378 2.30 -9.48 21.02
C ASP A 378 2.77 -9.19 22.47
N GLU A 379 3.78 -8.33 22.67
CA GLU A 379 4.18 -7.84 24.00
C GLU A 379 3.15 -6.88 24.61
N ALA A 380 2.65 -5.91 23.84
CA ALA A 380 1.71 -4.90 24.34
C ALA A 380 0.31 -5.47 24.66
N ASP A 381 -0.11 -6.50 23.93
CA ASP A 381 -1.41 -7.16 24.07
C ASP A 381 -1.39 -8.31 25.11
N GLY A 382 -0.25 -8.55 25.79
CA GLY A 382 -0.09 -9.60 26.81
C GLY A 382 0.07 -11.03 26.26
N VAL A 383 0.06 -11.21 24.93
CA VAL A 383 0.22 -12.52 24.28
C VAL A 383 1.60 -13.12 24.58
N LEU A 384 2.64 -12.29 24.60
CA LEU A 384 4.00 -12.71 24.89
C LEU A 384 4.13 -13.32 26.29
N GLU A 385 3.46 -12.74 27.29
CA GLU A 385 3.50 -13.21 28.69
C GLU A 385 2.92 -14.62 28.80
N ALA A 386 1.77 -14.87 28.15
CA ALA A 386 1.15 -16.18 28.12
C ALA A 386 2.06 -17.24 27.46
N VAL A 387 2.84 -16.86 26.44
CA VAL A 387 3.80 -17.77 25.80
C VAL A 387 5.03 -18.00 26.69
N LEU A 388 5.57 -16.96 27.32
CA LEU A 388 6.75 -17.07 28.20
C LEU A 388 6.46 -17.78 29.53
N ALA A 389 5.18 -17.88 29.93
CA ALA A 389 4.75 -18.73 31.05
C ALA A 389 4.83 -20.23 30.73
N THR A 390 5.04 -20.61 29.46
CA THR A 390 5.26 -22.00 29.03
C THR A 390 6.76 -22.33 29.00
N GLY A 391 7.14 -23.55 28.58
CA GLY A 391 8.56 -23.96 28.44
C GLY A 391 9.36 -23.29 27.31
N VAL A 392 8.88 -22.19 26.72
CA VAL A 392 9.54 -21.51 25.59
C VAL A 392 10.46 -20.40 26.11
N SER A 393 11.77 -20.54 25.84
CA SER A 393 12.74 -19.49 26.19
C SER A 393 12.56 -18.24 25.32
N ARG A 394 12.91 -17.07 25.89
CA ARG A 394 12.87 -15.77 25.20
C ARG A 394 13.62 -15.77 23.87
N SER A 395 14.83 -16.34 23.84
CA SER A 395 15.64 -16.42 22.62
C SER A 395 15.02 -17.34 21.57
N ARG A 396 14.44 -18.47 22.00
CA ARG A 396 13.74 -19.38 21.07
C ARG A 396 12.51 -18.71 20.48
N TRP A 397 11.74 -17.97 21.29
CA TRP A 397 10.57 -17.25 20.82
C TRP A 397 10.95 -16.18 19.79
N LEU A 398 11.87 -15.26 20.13
CA LEU A 398 12.25 -14.18 19.22
C LEU A 398 12.94 -14.72 17.96
N GLY A 399 13.85 -15.69 18.10
CA GLY A 399 14.50 -16.33 16.96
C GLY A 399 13.51 -17.01 16.01
N THR A 400 12.41 -17.56 16.54
CA THR A 400 11.34 -18.10 15.71
C THR A 400 10.62 -17.00 14.92
N GLN A 401 10.29 -15.87 15.56
CA GLN A 401 9.61 -14.75 14.88
C GLN A 401 10.49 -14.16 13.78
N VAL A 402 11.79 -14.00 14.06
CA VAL A 402 12.78 -13.58 13.08
C VAL A 402 12.88 -14.58 11.92
N GLY A 403 12.97 -15.87 12.22
CA GLY A 403 13.04 -16.92 11.21
C GLY A 403 11.85 -16.91 10.26
N VAL A 404 10.61 -16.82 10.79
CA VAL A 404 9.40 -16.77 9.95
C VAL A 404 9.36 -15.48 9.10
N ALA A 405 9.74 -14.34 9.67
CA ALA A 405 9.78 -13.08 8.93
C ALA A 405 10.82 -13.10 7.80
N VAL A 406 12.03 -13.60 8.08
CA VAL A 406 13.10 -13.74 7.09
C VAL A 406 12.71 -14.73 6.00
N LEU A 407 12.21 -15.92 6.35
CA LEU A 407 11.77 -16.90 5.35
C LEU A 407 10.65 -16.36 4.48
N GLY A 408 9.69 -15.64 5.06
CA GLY A 408 8.65 -14.96 4.30
C GLY A 408 9.21 -13.89 3.36
N ALA A 409 10.17 -13.08 3.81
CA ALA A 409 10.80 -12.06 2.98
C ALA A 409 11.63 -12.66 1.84
N THR A 410 12.37 -13.75 2.10
CA THR A 410 13.09 -14.51 1.08
C THR A 410 12.12 -15.08 0.05
N ALA A 411 11.00 -15.66 0.48
CA ALA A 411 9.97 -16.16 -0.42
C ALA A 411 9.39 -15.03 -1.29
N LEU A 412 9.11 -13.86 -0.71
CA LEU A 412 8.62 -12.70 -1.47
C LEU A 412 9.65 -12.15 -2.46
N LEU A 413 10.93 -12.10 -2.09
CA LEU A 413 12.02 -11.69 -3.00
C LEU A 413 12.09 -12.60 -4.21
N LEU A 414 12.19 -13.91 -3.97
CA LEU A 414 12.24 -14.91 -5.03
C LEU A 414 10.99 -14.86 -5.88
N PHE A 415 9.82 -14.79 -5.25
CA PHE A 415 8.55 -14.69 -5.96
C PHE A 415 8.46 -13.42 -6.81
N GLY A 416 8.92 -12.27 -6.32
CA GLY A 416 8.99 -11.02 -7.07
C GLY A 416 9.94 -11.11 -8.27
N GLY A 417 11.14 -11.66 -8.09
CA GLY A 417 12.08 -11.91 -9.20
C GLY A 417 11.50 -12.86 -10.25
N ILE A 418 10.94 -13.99 -9.81
CA ILE A 418 10.32 -15.01 -10.68
C ILE A 418 9.15 -14.43 -11.45
N THR A 419 8.25 -13.69 -10.80
CA THR A 419 7.06 -13.11 -11.45
C THR A 419 7.43 -12.02 -12.45
N THR A 420 8.45 -11.22 -12.14
CA THR A 420 9.01 -10.23 -13.07
C THR A 420 9.67 -10.91 -14.27
N GLY A 421 10.49 -11.92 -14.02
CA GLY A 421 11.16 -12.65 -15.09
C GLY A 421 10.19 -13.43 -15.95
N PHE A 422 9.13 -13.96 -15.36
CA PHE A 422 8.03 -14.58 -16.09
C PHE A 422 7.30 -13.55 -16.96
N GLY A 423 6.96 -12.38 -16.43
CA GLY A 423 6.34 -11.30 -17.19
C GLY A 423 7.21 -10.84 -18.37
N TYR A 424 8.51 -10.67 -18.15
CA TYR A 424 9.47 -10.31 -19.20
C TYR A 424 9.61 -11.43 -20.23
N GLY A 425 9.77 -12.68 -19.79
CA GLY A 425 9.94 -13.81 -20.68
C GLY A 425 8.68 -14.16 -21.49
N LEU A 426 7.47 -13.75 -21.06
CA LEU A 426 6.26 -13.83 -21.88
C LEU A 426 6.37 -12.96 -23.15
N VAL A 427 7.09 -11.85 -23.06
CA VAL A 427 7.34 -10.95 -24.20
C VAL A 427 8.55 -11.44 -24.98
N ASP A 428 9.67 -11.72 -24.30
CA ASP A 428 10.95 -12.09 -24.90
C ASP A 428 10.96 -13.51 -25.51
N GLY A 429 9.94 -14.34 -25.20
CA GLY A 429 9.81 -15.70 -25.70
C GLY A 429 10.49 -16.79 -24.85
N ASP A 430 11.11 -16.43 -23.72
CA ASP A 430 11.68 -17.36 -22.73
C ASP A 430 11.13 -17.14 -21.30
N PRO A 431 9.87 -17.52 -21.02
CA PRO A 431 9.25 -17.31 -19.70
C PRO A 431 9.99 -18.02 -18.55
N VAL A 432 10.58 -19.18 -18.81
CA VAL A 432 11.20 -20.01 -17.76
C VAL A 432 12.63 -19.55 -17.47
N GLY A 433 13.45 -19.32 -18.50
CA GLY A 433 14.83 -18.89 -18.30
C GLY A 433 14.90 -17.50 -17.66
N LYS A 434 14.08 -16.54 -18.11
CA LYS A 434 14.03 -15.20 -17.49
C LYS A 434 13.49 -15.24 -16.06
N ALA A 435 12.51 -16.08 -15.76
CA ALA A 435 12.02 -16.27 -14.38
C ALA A 435 13.10 -16.79 -13.44
N LEU A 436 13.91 -17.76 -13.88
CA LEU A 436 15.03 -18.28 -13.10
C LEU A 436 16.15 -17.25 -12.94
N ALA A 437 16.50 -16.53 -14.01
CA ALA A 437 17.53 -15.51 -14.00
C ALA A 437 17.18 -14.36 -13.03
N LEU A 438 15.98 -13.78 -13.15
CA LEU A 438 15.55 -12.69 -12.26
C LEU A 438 15.22 -13.18 -10.85
N GLY A 439 14.79 -14.43 -10.67
CA GLY A 439 14.71 -15.06 -9.35
C GLY A 439 16.07 -15.15 -8.66
N GLY A 440 17.11 -15.54 -9.39
CA GLY A 440 18.50 -15.55 -8.91
C GLY A 440 19.03 -14.15 -8.60
N ALA A 441 18.81 -13.18 -9.51
CA ALA A 441 19.19 -11.79 -9.29
C ALA A 441 18.50 -11.18 -8.06
N ALA A 442 17.22 -11.48 -7.84
CA ALA A 442 16.49 -11.06 -6.66
C ALA A 442 17.07 -11.67 -5.36
N ALA A 443 17.56 -12.91 -5.39
CA ALA A 443 18.16 -13.56 -4.23
C ALA A 443 19.41 -12.82 -3.71
N LEU A 444 20.17 -12.14 -4.59
CA LEU A 444 21.33 -11.33 -4.21
C LEU A 444 20.97 -10.15 -3.30
N ARG A 445 19.70 -9.75 -3.24
CA ARG A 445 19.20 -8.66 -2.38
C ARG A 445 18.94 -9.12 -0.94
N LEU A 446 19.01 -10.43 -0.67
CA LEU A 446 18.72 -10.99 0.65
C LEU A 446 19.59 -10.42 1.78
N PRO A 447 20.93 -10.25 1.63
CA PRO A 447 21.75 -9.71 2.72
C PRO A 447 21.33 -8.30 3.16
N ALA A 448 20.93 -7.43 2.24
CA ALA A 448 20.41 -6.10 2.58
C ALA A 448 19.10 -6.18 3.38
N LEU A 449 18.21 -7.10 3.02
CA LEU A 449 16.97 -7.35 3.77
C LEU A 449 17.23 -7.95 5.17
N LEU A 450 18.27 -8.77 5.31
CA LEU A 450 18.71 -9.27 6.62
C LEU A 450 19.23 -8.13 7.51
N VAL A 451 19.88 -7.11 6.94
CA VAL A 451 20.26 -5.91 7.70
C VAL A 451 19.02 -5.19 8.23
N VAL A 452 17.98 -5.02 7.41
CA VAL A 452 16.69 -4.45 7.87
C VAL A 452 16.11 -5.30 9.01
N ALA A 453 16.07 -6.62 8.86
CA ALA A 453 15.61 -7.52 9.92
C ALA A 453 16.43 -7.38 11.21
N GLY A 454 17.75 -7.26 11.08
CA GLY A 454 18.69 -6.98 12.16
C GLY A 454 18.39 -5.67 12.88
N VAL A 455 18.22 -4.57 12.14
CA VAL A 455 17.89 -3.24 12.69
C VAL A 455 16.59 -3.30 13.49
N VAL A 456 15.52 -3.88 12.94
CA VAL A 456 14.23 -3.97 13.64
C VAL A 456 14.35 -4.81 14.90
N THR A 457 15.07 -5.94 14.83
CA THR A 457 15.28 -6.83 15.98
C THR A 457 16.12 -6.17 17.06
N ALA A 458 17.17 -5.43 16.69
CA ALA A 458 17.99 -4.64 17.60
C ALA A 458 17.18 -3.52 18.28
N LEU A 459 16.39 -2.77 17.52
CA LEU A 459 15.52 -1.71 18.05
C LEU A 459 14.44 -2.26 18.98
N PHE A 460 13.84 -3.41 18.66
CA PHE A 460 12.89 -4.08 19.56
C PHE A 460 13.56 -4.57 20.85
N GLY A 461 14.77 -5.14 20.75
CA GLY A 461 15.53 -5.61 21.89
C GLY A 461 16.00 -4.49 22.82
N LEU A 462 16.48 -3.37 22.26
CA LEU A 462 17.10 -2.27 23.01
C LEU A 462 16.10 -1.17 23.42
N LEU A 463 15.18 -0.80 22.53
CA LEU A 463 14.30 0.37 22.67
C LEU A 463 12.83 0.00 22.33
N PRO A 464 12.19 -0.93 23.06
CA PRO A 464 10.88 -1.50 22.68
C PRO A 464 9.78 -0.44 22.51
N ARG A 465 9.81 0.65 23.28
CA ARG A 465 8.84 1.75 23.19
C ARG A 465 8.94 2.55 21.88
N TRP A 466 10.14 2.71 21.36
CA TRP A 466 10.42 3.47 20.14
C TRP A 466 10.62 2.59 18.91
N SER A 467 10.66 1.26 19.09
CA SER A 467 10.89 0.27 18.04
C SER A 467 10.04 0.51 16.80
N VAL A 468 8.73 0.75 16.96
CA VAL A 468 7.81 1.02 15.85
C VAL A 468 8.24 2.25 15.06
N VAL A 469 8.44 3.39 15.72
CA VAL A 469 8.77 4.66 15.05
C VAL A 469 10.15 4.59 14.40
N LEU A 470 11.15 4.10 15.13
CA LEU A 470 12.54 4.06 14.66
C LEU A 470 12.73 3.04 13.53
N SER A 471 12.04 1.91 13.55
CA SER A 471 12.12 0.92 12.46
C SER A 471 11.53 1.45 11.15
N TRP A 472 10.38 2.14 11.21
CA TRP A 472 9.80 2.78 10.02
C TRP A 472 10.64 3.97 9.54
N ALA A 473 11.19 4.76 10.46
CA ALA A 473 12.10 5.85 10.13
C ALA A 473 13.38 5.34 9.46
N ALA A 474 13.96 4.24 9.95
CA ALA A 474 15.14 3.61 9.34
C ALA A 474 14.85 3.12 7.91
N LEU A 475 13.72 2.43 7.69
CA LEU A 475 13.32 2.00 6.35
C LEU A 475 13.11 3.20 5.41
N MET A 476 12.47 4.26 5.89
CA MET A 476 12.28 5.49 5.13
C MET A 476 13.61 6.18 4.81
N ALA A 477 14.56 6.20 5.75
CA ALA A 477 15.89 6.71 5.51
C ALA A 477 16.63 5.89 4.44
N PHE A 478 16.55 4.56 4.48
CA PHE A 478 17.13 3.69 3.45
C PHE A 478 16.53 3.93 2.07
N LEU A 479 15.21 4.18 1.99
CA LEU A 479 14.51 4.59 0.76
C LEU A 479 15.07 5.89 0.21
N LEU A 480 15.09 6.94 1.05
CA LEU A 480 15.47 8.28 0.63
C LEU A 480 16.95 8.30 0.21
N LEU A 481 17.84 7.69 0.99
CA LEU A 481 19.26 7.60 0.66
C LEU A 481 19.49 6.78 -0.60
N GLY A 482 18.78 5.66 -0.79
CA GLY A 482 18.97 4.79 -1.95
C GLY A 482 18.40 5.36 -3.25
N GLN A 483 17.26 6.06 -3.21
CA GLN A 483 16.57 6.53 -4.42
C GLN A 483 16.83 8.00 -4.73
N LEU A 484 16.90 8.85 -3.71
CA LEU A 484 17.07 10.30 -3.87
C LEU A 484 18.47 10.77 -3.52
N GLY A 485 19.26 9.98 -2.78
CA GLY A 485 20.55 10.45 -2.28
C GLY A 485 21.53 10.80 -3.40
N ALA A 486 21.57 10.02 -4.48
CA ALA A 486 22.38 10.33 -5.66
C ALA A 486 21.85 11.58 -6.40
N VAL A 487 20.52 11.72 -6.51
CA VAL A 487 19.86 12.88 -7.15
C VAL A 487 20.10 14.17 -6.36
N LEU A 488 20.19 14.06 -5.03
CA LEU A 488 20.47 15.16 -4.11
C LEU A 488 21.98 15.41 -3.91
N GLU A 489 22.84 14.71 -4.67
CA GLU A 489 24.30 14.82 -4.62
C GLU A 489 24.88 14.66 -3.19
N LEU A 490 24.29 13.77 -2.38
CA LEU A 490 24.75 13.52 -1.02
C LEU A 490 26.14 12.86 -1.01
N PRO A 491 26.97 13.12 0.03
CA PRO A 491 28.28 12.48 0.14
C PRO A 491 28.14 10.95 0.24
N GLN A 492 29.08 10.22 -0.37
CA GLN A 492 29.04 8.75 -0.44
C GLN A 492 28.87 8.09 0.93
N ALA A 493 29.48 8.63 1.97
CA ALA A 493 29.33 8.13 3.35
C ALA A 493 27.87 8.13 3.84
N ALA A 494 27.02 9.06 3.36
CA ALA A 494 25.60 9.07 3.66
C ALA A 494 24.84 8.00 2.85
N LEU A 495 25.22 7.79 1.58
CA LEU A 495 24.62 6.77 0.71
C LEU A 495 24.95 5.36 1.21
N ASP A 496 26.18 5.15 1.68
CA ASP A 496 26.67 3.88 2.21
C ASP A 496 25.97 3.45 3.51
N LEU A 497 25.20 4.34 4.15
CA LEU A 497 24.35 3.98 5.29
C LEU A 497 23.16 3.10 4.86
N SER A 498 22.71 3.21 3.62
CA SER A 498 21.65 2.33 3.11
C SER A 498 22.25 0.96 2.77
N PRO A 499 21.73 -0.16 3.30
CA PRO A 499 22.23 -1.48 2.94
C PRO A 499 22.01 -1.83 1.46
N TYR A 500 21.09 -1.13 0.78
CA TYR A 500 20.73 -1.39 -0.61
C TYR A 500 21.73 -0.82 -1.62
N THR A 501 22.58 0.14 -1.25
CA THR A 501 23.62 0.71 -2.13
C THR A 501 24.79 -0.25 -2.35
N HIS A 502 24.98 -1.20 -1.43
CA HIS A 502 26.03 -2.22 -1.48
C HIS A 502 25.64 -3.48 -2.24
N VAL A 503 24.39 -3.59 -2.71
CA VAL A 503 23.95 -4.78 -3.46
C VAL A 503 24.33 -4.63 -4.93
N PRO A 504 24.96 -5.64 -5.56
CA PRO A 504 25.26 -5.61 -6.99
C PRO A 504 24.00 -5.38 -7.83
N SER A 505 24.12 -4.57 -8.87
CA SER A 505 23.05 -4.25 -9.82
C SER A 505 22.81 -5.38 -10.82
N ALA A 506 22.69 -6.63 -10.36
CA ALA A 506 22.35 -7.76 -11.23
C ALA A 506 20.89 -7.62 -11.75
N PRO A 507 20.60 -7.98 -13.02
CA PRO A 507 21.50 -8.62 -13.99
C PRO A 507 22.46 -7.68 -14.74
N ALA A 508 22.35 -6.36 -14.58
CA ALA A 508 23.18 -5.40 -15.32
C ALA A 508 24.68 -5.47 -14.99
N VAL A 509 25.06 -5.92 -13.79
CA VAL A 509 26.45 -6.07 -13.36
C VAL A 509 26.65 -7.43 -12.70
N ASP A 510 27.75 -8.09 -13.07
CA ASP A 510 28.14 -9.36 -12.47
C ASP A 510 28.32 -9.23 -10.95
N PRO A 511 27.75 -10.16 -10.16
CA PRO A 511 27.79 -10.06 -8.72
C PRO A 511 29.19 -10.33 -8.16
N THR A 512 29.62 -9.49 -7.22
CA THR A 512 30.82 -9.73 -6.41
C THR A 512 30.44 -10.18 -5.01
N ALA A 513 31.19 -11.15 -4.46
CA ALA A 513 30.93 -11.71 -3.13
C ALA A 513 31.21 -10.76 -1.94
N PRO A 514 32.26 -9.90 -1.94
CA PRO A 514 32.65 -9.18 -0.73
C PRO A 514 31.56 -8.28 -0.13
N PRO A 515 30.83 -7.44 -0.88
CA PRO A 515 29.78 -6.59 -0.31
C PRO A 515 28.65 -7.40 0.35
N LEU A 516 28.28 -8.53 -0.25
CA LEU A 516 27.24 -9.42 0.25
C LEU A 516 27.65 -10.09 1.57
N LEU A 517 28.91 -10.49 1.71
CA LEU A 517 29.45 -11.07 2.93
C LEU A 517 29.50 -10.04 4.07
N VAL A 518 29.86 -8.79 3.78
CA VAL A 518 29.86 -7.70 4.76
C VAL A 518 28.43 -7.43 5.25
N LEU A 519 27.46 -7.32 4.34
CA LEU A 519 26.05 -7.14 4.71
C LEU A 519 25.53 -8.31 5.59
N ALA A 520 25.89 -9.54 5.25
CA ALA A 520 25.52 -10.71 6.03
C ALA A 520 26.14 -10.68 7.45
N ALA A 521 27.40 -10.26 7.58
CA ALA A 521 28.06 -10.10 8.88
C ALA A 521 27.42 -9.00 9.72
N VAL A 522 27.09 -7.84 9.13
CA VAL A 522 26.38 -6.74 9.80
C VAL A 522 25.00 -7.20 10.27
N ALA A 523 24.25 -7.90 9.42
CA ALA A 523 22.95 -8.45 9.78
C ALA A 523 23.04 -9.43 10.95
N ALA A 524 24.02 -10.35 10.93
CA ALA A 524 24.25 -11.31 12.01
C ALA A 524 24.57 -10.61 13.34
N ALA A 525 25.42 -9.57 13.31
CA ALA A 525 25.75 -8.77 14.49
C ALA A 525 24.50 -8.08 15.07
N LEU A 526 23.71 -7.39 14.23
CA LEU A 526 22.49 -6.70 14.66
C LEU A 526 21.44 -7.66 15.24
N LEU A 527 21.23 -8.82 14.60
CA LEU A 527 20.33 -9.86 15.10
C LEU A 527 20.80 -10.40 16.45
N ALA A 528 22.09 -10.69 16.60
CA ALA A 528 22.67 -11.17 17.84
C ALA A 528 22.49 -10.13 18.97
N THR A 529 22.74 -8.85 18.68
CA THR A 529 22.52 -7.73 19.63
C THR A 529 21.06 -7.65 20.06
N GLY A 530 20.11 -7.71 19.13
CA GLY A 530 18.69 -7.66 19.44
C GLY A 530 18.21 -8.83 20.29
N VAL A 531 18.66 -10.05 19.98
CA VAL A 531 18.34 -11.26 20.77
C VAL A 531 18.98 -11.21 22.17
N ALA A 532 20.23 -10.77 22.26
CA ALA A 532 20.92 -10.63 23.55
C ALA A 532 20.26 -9.56 24.44
N ALA A 533 19.89 -8.40 23.87
CA ALA A 533 19.18 -7.35 24.58
C ALA A 533 17.80 -7.80 25.05
N PHE A 534 17.04 -8.51 24.18
CA PHE A 534 15.74 -9.06 24.56
C PHE A 534 15.84 -10.11 25.68
N ARG A 535 16.89 -10.92 25.69
CA ARG A 535 17.11 -11.93 26.74
C ARG A 535 17.26 -11.29 28.12
N HIS A 536 18.00 -10.19 28.20
CA HIS A 536 18.39 -9.56 29.47
C HIS A 536 17.43 -8.47 29.96
N ARG A 537 16.47 -8.03 29.15
CA ARG A 537 15.51 -7.00 29.57
C ARG A 537 14.30 -7.55 30.33
N ASP A 538 13.67 -6.70 31.14
CA ASP A 538 12.36 -7.01 31.73
C ASP A 538 11.26 -7.06 30.65
N VAL A 539 10.29 -7.93 30.86
CA VAL A 539 9.11 -8.14 30.01
C VAL A 539 7.89 -8.24 30.95
N PRO A 540 6.84 -7.43 30.80
CA PRO A 540 6.55 -6.45 29.72
C PRO A 540 7.19 -5.06 29.93
N ARG A 541 7.28 -4.22 28.88
CA ARG A 541 7.74 -2.80 28.98
C ARG A 541 7.10 -1.76 28.05
#